data_AF-A0A9D0XPU9-F1
#
_entry.id   AF-A0A9D0XPU9-F1
#
_cell.length_a   1.000
_cell.length_b   1.000
_cell.length_c   1.000
_cell.angle_alpha   90.00
_cell.angle_beta   90.00
_cell.angle_gamma   90.00
#
_symmetry.space_group_name_H-M   'P 1'
#
loop_
_entity.id
_entity.type
_entity.pdbx_description
1 polymer ?
#
loop_
_entity_poly.entity_id
_entity_poly.type
_entity_poly.pdbx_seq_one_letter_code
_entity_poly.pdbx_strand_id
1 'polypeptide(L)'
;MEKSIDRNRLSAGIGLIVIGLLVLAAQFIRSDWVGLLFLPALGLIFLVWGSATRNVGLLIPGGILSGLGLGVFLIEVVHPNLESVDTGGIFLASFGLGWGLITLFSAIFTDRTHWWPLIPGGILGLIGGLLLAGDVGLEVLEFVGRLWPVALIGLGLWFLLRRGSRESPQ
;
A
#
# COMPACT_ATOMS: atom_id res chain seq x y z
N MET A 1 -32.24 -25.18 20.83
CA MET A 1 -32.09 -23.88 20.14
C MET A 1 -30.70 -23.31 20.48
N GLU A 2 -29.65 -24.02 20.05
CA GLU A 2 -28.26 -23.61 20.29
C GLU A 2 -27.93 -22.48 19.33
N LYS A 3 -27.53 -21.32 19.85
CA LYS A 3 -27.20 -20.12 19.09
C LYS A 3 -26.14 -20.43 18.03
N SER A 4 -26.49 -20.27 16.76
CA SER A 4 -25.50 -20.02 15.72
C SER A 4 -24.81 -18.69 16.07
N ILE A 5 -23.71 -18.74 16.82
CA ILE A 5 -22.81 -17.60 16.93
C ILE A 5 -22.45 -17.25 15.49
N ASP A 6 -22.83 -16.04 15.05
CA ASP A 6 -22.51 -15.57 13.71
C ASP A 6 -21.00 -15.76 13.50
N ARG A 7 -20.61 -16.60 12.52
CA ARG A 7 -19.21 -16.93 12.23
C ARG A 7 -18.35 -15.67 12.08
N ASN A 8 -18.94 -14.59 11.58
CA ASN A 8 -18.31 -13.27 11.51
C ASN A 8 -18.02 -12.65 12.89
N ARG A 9 -18.94 -12.74 13.86
CA ARG A 9 -18.74 -12.24 15.23
C ARG A 9 -17.63 -12.99 15.94
N LEU A 10 -17.57 -14.31 15.77
CA LEU A 10 -16.48 -15.12 16.34
C LEU A 10 -15.12 -14.74 15.73
N SER A 11 -15.05 -14.62 14.40
CA SER A 11 -13.83 -14.18 13.72
C SER A 11 -13.38 -12.79 14.17
N ALA A 12 -14.33 -11.89 14.43
CA ALA A 12 -14.05 -10.56 14.93
C ALA A 12 -13.54 -10.56 16.37
N GLY A 13 -14.12 -11.39 17.24
CA GLY A 13 -13.62 -11.58 18.60
C GLY A 13 -12.20 -12.14 18.61
N ILE A 14 -11.93 -13.20 17.84
CA ILE A 14 -10.60 -13.81 17.73
C ILE A 14 -9.59 -12.79 17.20
N GLY A 15 -9.92 -12.09 16.12
CA GLY A 15 -9.04 -11.09 15.55
C GLY A 15 -8.70 -9.97 16.52
N LEU A 16 -9.67 -9.47 17.28
CA LEU A 16 -9.44 -8.45 18.31
C LEU A 16 -8.54 -8.96 19.45
N ILE A 17 -8.73 -10.22 19.87
CA ILE A 17 -7.87 -10.86 20.88
C ILE A 17 -6.44 -10.97 20.36
N VAL A 18 -6.25 -11.44 19.12
CA VAL A 18 -4.91 -11.60 18.53
C VAL A 18 -4.21 -10.25 18.40
N ILE A 19 -4.90 -9.21 17.92
CA ILE A 19 -4.34 -7.84 17.85
C ILE A 19 -4.01 -7.33 19.26
N GLY A 20 -4.90 -7.53 20.22
CA GLY A 20 -4.68 -7.11 21.62
C GLY A 20 -3.47 -7.80 22.25
N LEU A 21 -3.31 -9.10 22.03
CA LEU A 21 -2.14 -9.86 22.47
C LEU A 21 -0.85 -9.40 21.79
N LEU A 22 -0.90 -9.10 20.49
CA LEU A 22 0.24 -8.53 19.76
C LEU A 22 0.66 -7.18 20.38
N VAL A 23 -0.29 -6.27 20.61
CA VAL A 23 -0.02 -4.96 21.23
C VAL A 23 0.52 -5.11 22.64
N LEU A 24 -0.06 -6.02 23.45
CA LEU A 24 0.38 -6.27 24.81
C LEU A 24 1.82 -6.82 24.84
N ALA A 25 2.12 -7.81 23.99
CA ALA A 25 3.46 -8.34 23.83
C ALA A 25 4.43 -7.23 23.38
N ALA A 26 4.00 -6.37 22.47
CA ALA A 26 4.81 -5.27 21.98
C ALA A 26 5.13 -4.22 23.05
N GLN A 27 4.21 -4.00 24.00
CA GLN A 27 4.44 -3.09 25.13
C GLN A 27 5.35 -3.68 26.20
N PHE A 28 5.27 -4.98 26.44
CA PHE A 28 6.04 -5.64 27.49
C PHE A 28 7.50 -5.91 27.05
N ILE A 29 7.69 -6.25 25.78
CA ILE A 29 8.99 -6.53 25.19
C ILE A 29 9.53 -5.23 24.59
N ARG A 30 10.14 -4.40 25.44
CA ARG A 30 10.70 -3.10 25.07
C ARG A 30 12.01 -3.26 24.28
N SER A 31 11.92 -3.72 23.03
CA SER A 31 13.07 -4.01 22.15
C SER A 31 12.83 -3.47 20.73
N ASP A 32 13.89 -3.01 20.07
CA ASP A 32 13.82 -2.41 18.72
C ASP A 32 13.27 -3.41 17.68
N TRP A 33 13.59 -4.70 17.83
CA TRP A 33 13.09 -5.79 16.98
C TRP A 33 11.56 -5.93 17.02
N VAL A 34 10.95 -5.59 18.14
CA VAL A 34 9.50 -5.67 18.32
C VAL A 34 8.82 -4.55 17.54
N GLY A 35 9.38 -3.34 17.55
CA GLY A 35 8.89 -2.25 16.72
C GLY A 35 8.95 -2.59 15.23
N LEU A 36 10.05 -3.20 14.80
CA LEU A 36 10.25 -3.62 13.42
C LEU A 36 9.24 -4.70 12.98
N LEU A 37 9.03 -5.72 13.80
CA LEU A 37 8.15 -6.85 13.46
C LEU A 37 6.66 -6.55 13.70
N PHE A 38 6.33 -5.52 14.47
CA PHE A 38 4.95 -5.18 14.80
C PHE A 38 4.11 -4.89 13.55
N LEU A 39 4.63 -4.04 12.65
CA LEU A 39 3.92 -3.63 11.44
C LEU A 39 3.66 -4.79 10.45
N PRO A 40 4.67 -5.61 10.07
CA PRO A 40 4.42 -6.77 9.22
C PRO A 40 3.55 -7.83 9.90
N ALA A 41 3.68 -8.05 11.22
CA ALA A 41 2.82 -8.97 11.96
C ALA A 41 1.35 -8.51 11.91
N LEU A 42 1.09 -7.21 12.11
CA LEU A 42 -0.26 -6.65 12.01
C LEU A 42 -0.82 -6.77 10.60
N GLY A 43 0.00 -6.52 9.56
CA GLY A 43 -0.38 -6.74 8.17
C GLY A 43 -0.77 -8.20 7.88
N LEU A 44 0.01 -9.16 8.37
CA LEU A 44 -0.30 -10.59 8.25
C LEU A 44 -1.60 -10.97 8.95
N ILE A 45 -1.85 -10.45 10.17
CA ILE A 45 -3.11 -10.68 10.88
C ILE A 45 -4.29 -10.21 10.05
N PHE A 46 -4.22 -8.99 9.48
CA PHE A 46 -5.29 -8.44 8.65
C PHE A 46 -5.46 -9.20 7.32
N LEU A 47 -4.37 -9.63 6.68
CA LEU A 47 -4.44 -10.45 5.46
C LEU A 47 -5.07 -11.81 5.73
N VAL A 48 -4.63 -12.52 6.78
CA VAL A 48 -5.17 -13.84 7.14
C VAL A 48 -6.63 -13.73 7.54
N TRP A 49 -6.97 -12.75 8.38
CA TRP A 49 -8.35 -12.53 8.82
C TRP A 49 -9.24 -12.07 7.66
N GLY A 50 -8.79 -11.13 6.83
CA GLY A 50 -9.50 -10.69 5.63
C GLY A 50 -9.76 -11.83 4.64
N SER A 51 -8.79 -12.73 4.48
CA SER A 51 -8.94 -13.93 3.64
C SER A 51 -9.96 -14.92 4.22
N ALA A 52 -9.87 -15.19 5.52
CA ALA A 52 -10.76 -16.13 6.21
C ALA A 52 -12.22 -15.64 6.24
N THR A 53 -12.42 -14.32 6.32
CA THR A 53 -13.75 -13.69 6.31
C THR A 53 -14.21 -13.25 4.93
N ARG A 54 -13.36 -13.42 3.89
CA ARG A 54 -13.59 -12.93 2.52
C ARG A 54 -13.97 -11.45 2.49
N ASN A 55 -13.36 -10.65 3.37
CA ASN A 55 -13.67 -9.23 3.54
C ASN A 55 -12.51 -8.37 3.04
N VAL A 56 -12.76 -7.68 1.94
CA VAL A 56 -11.79 -6.78 1.29
C VAL A 56 -11.41 -5.60 2.18
N GLY A 57 -12.31 -5.15 3.05
CA GLY A 57 -12.04 -4.08 4.00
C GLY A 57 -10.88 -4.39 4.96
N LEU A 58 -10.61 -5.68 5.23
CA LEU A 58 -9.46 -6.12 6.03
C LEU A 58 -8.22 -6.40 5.16
N LEU A 59 -8.40 -6.81 3.90
CA LEU A 59 -7.30 -7.03 2.97
C LEU A 59 -6.55 -5.73 2.62
N ILE A 60 -7.27 -4.60 2.54
CA ILE A 60 -6.67 -3.28 2.25
C ILE A 60 -5.62 -2.89 3.32
N PRO A 61 -5.96 -2.75 4.61
CA PRO A 61 -4.97 -2.44 5.64
C PRO A 61 -3.92 -3.56 5.76
N GLY A 62 -4.30 -4.82 5.52
CA GLY A 62 -3.36 -5.94 5.49
C GLY A 62 -2.25 -5.75 4.46
N GLY A 63 -2.59 -5.49 3.19
CA GLY A 63 -1.62 -5.27 2.12
C GLY A 63 -0.76 -4.02 2.34
N ILE A 64 -1.37 -2.91 2.79
CA ILE A 64 -0.65 -1.66 3.11
C ILE A 64 0.38 -1.90 4.22
N LEU A 65 -0.04 -2.48 5.35
CA LEU A 65 0.84 -2.73 6.49
C LEU A 65 1.91 -3.77 6.18
N SER A 66 1.60 -4.80 5.40
CA SER A 66 2.59 -5.77 4.93
C SER A 66 3.61 -5.13 3.99
N GLY A 67 3.21 -4.26 3.08
CA GLY A 67 4.13 -3.54 2.19
C GLY A 67 5.04 -2.57 2.96
N LEU A 68 4.48 -1.81 3.91
CA LEU A 68 5.24 -0.92 4.78
C LEU A 68 6.22 -1.71 5.65
N GLY A 69 5.73 -2.78 6.31
CA GLY A 69 6.56 -3.63 7.15
C GLY A 69 7.68 -4.32 6.39
N LEU A 70 7.41 -4.78 5.16
CA LEU A 70 8.42 -5.36 4.28
C LEU A 70 9.48 -4.32 3.88
N GLY A 71 9.06 -3.12 3.49
CA GLY A 71 9.98 -2.04 3.12
C GLY A 71 10.94 -1.69 4.26
N VAL A 72 10.39 -1.44 5.45
CA VAL A 72 11.21 -1.14 6.63
C VAL A 72 12.12 -2.32 7.00
N PHE A 73 11.63 -3.55 6.95
CA PHE A 73 12.44 -4.74 7.21
C PHE A 73 13.62 -4.89 6.25
N LEU A 74 13.40 -4.68 4.95
CA LEU A 74 14.47 -4.78 3.94
C LEU A 74 15.53 -3.68 4.09
N ILE A 75 15.13 -2.50 4.54
CA ILE A 75 16.03 -1.36 4.77
C ILE A 75 16.83 -1.57 6.05
N GLU A 76 16.16 -1.79 7.16
CA GLU A 76 16.79 -1.80 8.50
C GLU A 76 17.57 -3.09 8.76
N VAL A 77 17.13 -4.23 8.24
CA VAL A 77 17.74 -5.55 8.54
C VAL A 77 18.60 -6.05 7.40
N VAL A 78 18.08 -6.02 6.18
CA VAL A 78 18.78 -6.64 5.04
C VAL A 78 19.84 -5.70 4.47
N HIS A 79 19.56 -4.40 4.40
CA HIS A 79 20.46 -3.43 3.78
C HIS A 79 20.67 -2.15 4.63
N PRO A 80 21.22 -2.25 5.84
CA PRO A 80 21.31 -1.13 6.80
C PRO A 80 22.21 0.03 6.36
N ASN A 81 23.04 -0.14 5.34
CA ASN A 81 24.03 0.85 4.90
C ASN A 81 23.75 1.41 3.50
N LEU A 82 22.50 1.38 3.03
CA LEU A 82 22.16 1.91 1.72
C LEU A 82 22.17 3.43 1.67
N GLU A 83 22.41 3.94 0.46
CA GLU A 83 22.18 5.34 0.17
C GLU A 83 20.68 5.68 0.28
N SER A 84 20.38 6.96 0.47
CA SER A 84 18.99 7.43 0.68
C SER A 84 18.09 7.19 -0.53
N VAL A 85 18.66 7.25 -1.75
CA VAL A 85 17.93 7.00 -3.00
C VAL A 85 17.51 5.53 -3.10
N ASP A 86 18.46 4.61 -2.86
CA ASP A 86 18.20 3.17 -2.88
C ASP A 86 17.20 2.76 -1.79
N THR A 87 17.32 3.37 -0.62
CA THR A 87 16.37 3.21 0.50
C THR A 87 14.94 3.58 0.06
N GLY A 88 14.77 4.73 -0.60
CA GLY A 88 13.50 5.14 -1.18
C GLY A 88 12.99 4.16 -2.24
N GLY A 89 13.88 3.65 -3.09
CA GLY A 89 13.57 2.65 -4.12
C GLY A 89 13.03 1.34 -3.54
N ILE A 90 13.75 0.75 -2.58
CA ILE A 90 13.33 -0.49 -1.89
C ILE A 90 12.01 -0.28 -1.16
N PHE A 91 11.85 0.86 -0.48
CA PHE A 91 10.62 1.18 0.24
C PHE A 91 9.42 1.25 -0.72
N LEU A 92 9.52 2.03 -1.80
CA LEU A 92 8.43 2.21 -2.76
C LEU A 92 8.10 0.93 -3.51
N ALA A 93 9.11 0.13 -3.87
CA ALA A 93 8.91 -1.17 -4.50
C ALA A 93 8.17 -2.14 -3.55
N SER A 94 8.62 -2.23 -2.29
CA SER A 94 7.99 -3.08 -1.27
C SER A 94 6.57 -2.63 -0.96
N PHE A 95 6.35 -1.32 -0.90
CA PHE A 95 5.02 -0.77 -0.70
C PHE A 95 4.11 -1.07 -1.89
N GLY A 96 4.62 -0.93 -3.12
CA GLY A 96 3.93 -1.33 -4.35
C GLY A 96 3.54 -2.81 -4.38
N LEU A 97 4.41 -3.70 -3.87
CA LEU A 97 4.07 -5.12 -3.69
C LEU A 97 2.94 -5.31 -2.67
N GLY A 98 2.94 -4.57 -1.56
CA GLY A 98 1.83 -4.55 -0.59
C GLY A 98 0.49 -4.19 -1.21
N TRP A 99 0.48 -3.20 -2.10
CA TRP A 99 -0.70 -2.84 -2.90
C TRP A 99 -1.13 -3.97 -3.86
N GLY A 100 -0.17 -4.61 -4.55
CA GLY A 100 -0.43 -5.77 -5.41
C GLY A 100 -1.01 -6.97 -4.66
N LEU A 101 -0.58 -7.20 -3.41
CA LEU A 101 -1.13 -8.24 -2.55
C LEU A 101 -2.63 -8.07 -2.31
N ILE A 102 -3.14 -6.83 -2.21
CA ILE A 102 -4.58 -6.57 -2.04
C ILE A 102 -5.36 -7.15 -3.23
N THR A 103 -4.91 -6.87 -4.46
CA THR A 103 -5.55 -7.41 -5.65
C THR A 103 -5.43 -8.92 -5.70
N LEU A 104 -4.24 -9.48 -5.47
CA LEU A 104 -3.99 -10.92 -5.47
C LEU A 104 -4.92 -11.66 -4.49
N PHE A 105 -4.97 -11.20 -3.24
CA PHE A 105 -5.80 -11.83 -2.21
C PHE A 105 -7.29 -11.61 -2.47
N SER A 106 -7.69 -10.45 -2.99
CA SER A 106 -9.08 -10.23 -3.38
C SER A 106 -9.52 -11.17 -4.52
N ALA A 107 -8.61 -11.46 -5.47
CA ALA A 107 -8.89 -12.37 -6.58
C ALA A 107 -9.00 -13.84 -6.15
N ILE A 108 -8.19 -14.26 -5.17
CA ILE A 108 -8.14 -15.65 -4.70
C ILE A 108 -9.28 -15.94 -3.70
N PHE A 109 -9.56 -15.03 -2.78
CA PHE A 109 -10.40 -15.31 -1.61
C PHE A 109 -11.77 -14.62 -1.62
N THR A 110 -12.01 -13.63 -2.49
CA THR A 110 -13.27 -12.86 -2.52
C THR A 110 -14.03 -13.08 -3.83
N ASP A 111 -15.36 -12.92 -3.80
CA ASP A 111 -16.23 -13.04 -4.98
C ASP A 111 -15.98 -11.97 -6.06
N ARG A 112 -15.29 -10.87 -5.71
CA ARG A 112 -14.95 -9.78 -6.64
C ARG A 112 -13.48 -9.41 -6.54
N THR A 113 -12.79 -9.48 -7.67
CA THR A 113 -11.42 -8.99 -7.81
C THR A 113 -11.40 -7.46 -7.81
N HIS A 114 -10.57 -6.89 -6.94
CA HIS A 114 -10.36 -5.45 -6.86
C HIS A 114 -9.08 -5.09 -7.61
N TRP A 115 -9.22 -4.53 -8.81
CA TRP A 115 -8.11 -4.16 -9.69
C TRP A 115 -7.53 -2.77 -9.41
N TRP A 116 -8.30 -1.91 -8.76
CA TRP A 116 -7.90 -0.55 -8.42
C TRP A 116 -6.57 -0.45 -7.65
N PRO A 117 -6.18 -1.39 -6.73
CA PRO A 117 -4.89 -1.34 -6.02
C PRO A 117 -3.67 -1.49 -6.92
N LEU A 118 -3.81 -2.10 -8.12
CA LEU A 118 -2.70 -2.23 -9.06
C LEU A 118 -2.28 -0.90 -9.67
N ILE A 119 -3.16 0.10 -9.71
CA ILE A 119 -2.80 1.43 -10.23
C ILE A 119 -1.79 2.11 -9.29
N PRO A 120 -2.09 2.36 -7.99
CA PRO A 120 -1.11 2.91 -7.07
C PRO A 120 0.07 1.94 -6.87
N GLY A 121 -0.18 0.64 -6.76
CA GLY A 121 0.89 -0.36 -6.60
C GLY A 121 1.86 -0.38 -7.78
N GLY A 122 1.35 -0.28 -8.99
CA GLY A 122 2.15 -0.21 -10.22
C GLY A 122 2.93 1.09 -10.33
N ILE A 123 2.33 2.24 -10.00
CA ILE A 123 3.02 3.53 -9.97
C ILE A 123 4.16 3.50 -8.94
N LEU A 124 3.88 3.04 -7.72
CA LEU A 124 4.88 2.91 -6.65
C LEU A 124 6.00 1.95 -7.02
N GLY A 125 5.64 0.79 -7.57
CA GLY A 125 6.61 -0.20 -8.03
C GLY A 125 7.47 0.30 -9.19
N LEU A 126 6.90 1.03 -10.14
CA LEU A 126 7.62 1.63 -11.25
C LEU A 126 8.58 2.73 -10.78
N ILE A 127 8.12 3.65 -9.93
CA ILE A 127 8.98 4.70 -9.37
C ILE A 127 10.08 4.06 -8.52
N GLY A 128 9.75 3.12 -7.64
CA GLY A 128 10.72 2.40 -6.82
C GLY A 128 11.74 1.66 -7.68
N GLY A 129 11.31 0.99 -8.75
CA GLY A 129 12.19 0.31 -9.70
C GLY A 129 13.09 1.27 -10.47
N LEU A 130 12.60 2.46 -10.86
CA LEU A 130 13.43 3.50 -11.48
C LEU A 130 14.47 4.03 -10.49
N LEU A 131 14.13 4.27 -9.22
CA LEU A 131 15.12 4.69 -8.22
C LEU A 131 16.22 3.63 -8.05
N LEU A 132 15.85 2.34 -8.04
CA LEU A 132 16.81 1.24 -7.95
C LEU A 132 17.64 1.04 -9.24
N ALA A 133 17.25 1.65 -10.35
CA ALA A 133 18.04 1.67 -11.58
C ALA A 133 19.16 2.73 -11.54
N GLY A 134 19.30 3.46 -10.43
CA GLY A 134 20.34 4.47 -10.23
C GLY A 134 20.18 5.69 -11.14
N ASP A 135 21.30 6.23 -11.62
CA ASP A 135 21.35 7.48 -12.39
C ASP A 135 20.41 7.51 -13.60
N VAL A 136 20.33 6.39 -14.33
CA VAL A 136 19.48 6.28 -15.53
C VAL A 136 18.00 6.42 -15.16
N GLY A 137 17.57 5.81 -14.07
CA GLY A 137 16.18 5.90 -13.63
C GLY A 137 15.85 7.26 -13.03
N LEU A 138 16.81 7.91 -12.36
CA LEU A 138 16.68 9.29 -11.90
C LEU A 138 16.52 10.28 -13.06
N GLU A 139 17.33 10.15 -14.12
CA GLU A 139 17.21 11.01 -15.31
C GLU A 139 15.81 10.89 -15.95
N VAL A 140 15.29 9.67 -16.08
CA VAL A 140 13.94 9.42 -16.58
C VAL A 140 12.89 10.07 -15.66
N LEU A 141 13.03 9.89 -14.35
CA LEU A 141 12.08 10.44 -13.38
C LEU A 141 12.09 11.97 -13.38
N GLU A 142 13.27 12.60 -13.49
CA GLU A 142 13.42 14.04 -13.64
C GLU A 142 12.80 14.55 -14.93
N PHE A 143 13.04 13.86 -16.05
CA PHE A 143 12.48 14.23 -17.34
C PHE A 143 10.95 14.20 -17.30
N VAL A 144 10.36 13.10 -16.79
CA VAL A 144 8.91 12.99 -16.58
C VAL A 144 8.41 14.06 -15.61
N GLY A 145 9.18 14.32 -14.54
CA GLY A 145 8.97 15.38 -13.57
C GLY A 145 9.10 16.81 -14.13
N ARG A 146 9.55 17.01 -15.37
CA ARG A 146 9.47 18.31 -16.05
C ARG A 146 8.23 18.44 -16.94
N LEU A 147 7.65 17.31 -17.36
CA LEU A 147 6.48 17.29 -18.24
C LEU A 147 5.18 17.70 -17.52
N TRP A 148 5.03 17.42 -16.22
CA TRP A 148 3.78 17.72 -15.50
C TRP A 148 3.40 19.22 -15.48
N PRO A 149 4.27 20.22 -15.20
CA PRO A 149 3.88 21.62 -15.28
C PRO A 149 3.51 22.02 -16.71
N VAL A 150 4.21 21.50 -17.72
CA VAL A 150 3.84 21.75 -19.13
C VAL A 150 2.46 21.21 -19.45
N ALA A 151 2.15 19.98 -19.01
CA ALA A 151 0.83 19.38 -19.17
C ALA A 151 -0.26 20.18 -18.42
N LEU A 152 0.01 20.61 -17.20
CA LEU A 152 -0.91 21.43 -16.40
C LEU A 152 -1.16 22.81 -17.04
N ILE A 153 -0.13 23.46 -17.58
CA ILE A 153 -0.25 24.72 -18.32
C ILE A 153 -1.13 24.51 -19.55
N GLY A 154 -0.85 23.49 -20.36
CA GLY A 154 -1.63 23.18 -21.56
C GLY A 154 -3.10 22.88 -21.23
N LEU A 155 -3.34 22.09 -20.18
CA LEU A 155 -4.67 21.72 -19.73
C LEU A 155 -5.44 22.92 -19.14
N GLY A 156 -4.74 23.81 -18.42
CA GLY A 156 -5.26 25.10 -17.95
C GLY A 156 -5.66 26.03 -19.10
N LEU A 157 -4.79 26.19 -20.11
CA LEU A 157 -5.10 26.96 -21.32
C LEU A 157 -6.31 26.38 -22.06
N TRP A 158 -6.37 25.06 -22.18
CA TRP A 158 -7.50 24.38 -22.82
C TRP A 158 -8.84 24.64 -22.10
N PHE A 159 -8.87 24.63 -20.77
CA PHE A 159 -10.07 24.96 -20.00
C PHE A 159 -10.50 26.42 -20.17
N LEU A 160 -9.56 27.36 -20.22
CA LEU A 160 -9.85 28.78 -20.47
C LEU A 160 -10.49 28.98 -21.85
N LEU A 161 -9.93 28.35 -22.88
CA LEU A 161 -10.41 28.49 -24.26
C LEU A 161 -11.76 27.80 -24.49
N ARG A 162 -12.08 26.70 -23.78
CA ARG A 162 -13.37 26.01 -23.90
C ARG A 162 -14.55 26.72 -23.22
N ARG A 163 -14.30 27.61 -22.26
CA ARG A 163 -15.38 28.34 -21.54
C ARG A 163 -15.95 29.52 -22.32
N GLY A 164 -15.20 30.05 -23.29
CA GLY A 164 -15.60 31.23 -24.07
C GLY A 164 -16.71 31.01 -25.13
N SER A 165 -17.24 29.79 -25.29
CA SER A 165 -18.23 29.47 -26.35
C SER A 165 -19.65 29.15 -25.84
N ARG A 166 -19.99 29.48 -24.58
CA ARG A 166 -21.31 29.21 -23.99
C ARG A 166 -22.16 30.44 -23.68
N GLU A 167 -21.81 31.61 -24.19
CA GLU A 167 -22.65 32.81 -24.09
C GLU A 167 -23.07 33.29 -25.47
N SER A 168 -24.18 32.72 -25.97
CA SER A 168 -25.07 33.42 -26.89
C SER A 168 -26.39 33.63 -26.16
N PRO A 169 -26.57 34.78 -25.48
CA PRO A 169 -27.88 35.20 -24.98
C PRO A 169 -28.83 35.43 -26.16
N GLN A 170 -30.05 34.92 -26.03
CA GLN A 170 -31.20 35.29 -26.84
C GLN A 170 -31.61 36.73 -26.55
#